data_AF-A0A9E3X7I3-F1
#
_entry.id   AF-A0A9E3X7I3-F1
#
_cell.length_a   1.000
_cell.length_b   1.000
_cell.length_c   1.000
_cell.angle_alpha   90.00
_cell.angle_beta   90.00
_cell.angle_gamma   90.00
#
_symmetry.space_group_name_H-M   'P 1'
#
loop_
_entity.id
_entity.type
_entity.pdbx_description
1 polymer ?
#
loop_
_entity_poly.entity_id
_entity_poly.type
_entity_poly.pdbx_seq_one_letter_code
_entity_poly.pdbx_strand_id
1 'polypeptide(L)'
;MRIQRIELQNYRAFKEAERIEVAGKNLLIYGNNGSGKSSLYHALYQLLQSSNYDPDQLAAHFSDQQLNRNLFAADNSSYVRLVAGTAGAETTYTFAVDGNTAGNRDLQLANQASDFMNYRLLAGVYTFSAAQADLFPLFQTEFLPYWTDLARGITYATWYQELENDARQLELDRVRRNARQYREVEERVAAFNTELTRRILDLNEPCNLYLR
;
A
#
# COMPACT_ATOMS: atom_id res chain seq x y z
N MET A 1 17.59 -4.85 1.86
CA MET A 1 17.42 -5.26 0.45
C MET A 1 18.08 -4.22 -0.46
N ARG A 2 18.97 -4.59 -1.39
CA ARG A 2 19.57 -3.67 -2.38
C ARG A 2 19.06 -4.02 -3.77
N ILE A 3 18.28 -3.12 -4.38
CA ILE A 3 17.74 -3.32 -5.73
C ILE A 3 18.88 -3.21 -6.74
N GLN A 4 19.00 -4.21 -7.61
CA GLN A 4 19.94 -4.23 -8.73
C GLN A 4 19.23 -3.91 -10.04
N ARG A 5 18.02 -4.47 -10.22
CA ARG A 5 17.30 -4.39 -11.48
C ARG A 5 15.79 -4.49 -11.28
N ILE A 6 15.06 -3.81 -12.15
CA ILE A 6 13.61 -3.90 -12.28
C ILE A 6 13.31 -4.43 -13.69
N GLU A 7 12.42 -5.42 -13.79
CA GLU A 7 11.95 -5.95 -15.08
C GLU A 7 10.44 -5.90 -15.12
N LEU A 8 9.88 -5.58 -16.28
CA LEU A 8 8.45 -5.56 -16.47
C LEU A 8 8.08 -5.81 -17.93
N GLN A 9 6.98 -6.51 -18.13
CA GLN A 9 6.45 -6.82 -19.45
C GLN A 9 4.92 -6.82 -19.39
N ASN A 10 4.29 -6.39 -20.48
CA ASN A 10 2.83 -6.36 -20.60
C ASN A 10 2.15 -5.70 -19.39
N TYR A 11 2.75 -4.66 -18.81
CA TYR A 11 2.30 -3.99 -17.60
C TYR A 11 2.00 -2.51 -17.84
N ARG A 12 0.73 -2.12 -17.76
CA ARG A 12 0.26 -0.74 -18.00
C ARG A 12 0.85 -0.11 -19.25
N ALA A 13 1.76 0.87 -19.14
CA ALA A 13 2.38 1.55 -20.27
C ALA A 13 3.49 0.72 -20.97
N PHE A 14 3.96 -0.36 -20.34
CA PHE A 14 5.06 -1.19 -20.83
C PHE A 14 4.48 -2.40 -21.55
N LYS A 15 4.51 -2.38 -22.88
CA LYS A 15 4.05 -3.50 -23.71
C LYS A 15 5.15 -4.56 -23.77
N GLU A 16 6.31 -4.19 -24.29
CA GLU A 16 7.45 -5.08 -24.44
C GLU A 16 8.17 -5.30 -23.10
N ALA A 17 9.03 -6.33 -23.07
CA ALA A 17 9.89 -6.57 -21.93
C ALA A 17 10.92 -5.44 -21.78
N GLU A 18 10.86 -4.75 -20.65
CA GLU A 18 11.77 -3.67 -20.32
C GLU A 18 12.58 -4.01 -19.08
N ARG A 19 13.86 -3.63 -19.12
CA ARG A 19 14.85 -3.91 -18.09
C ARG A 19 15.52 -2.62 -17.65
N ILE A 20 15.37 -2.27 -16.38
CA ILE A 20 15.91 -1.04 -15.80
C ILE A 20 16.97 -1.42 -14.77
N GLU A 21 18.23 -1.09 -15.09
CA GLU A 21 19.36 -1.28 -14.18
C GLU A 21 19.41 -0.16 -13.13
N VAL A 22 19.57 -0.56 -11.87
CA VAL A 22 19.78 0.35 -10.74
C VAL A 22 21.28 0.40 -10.47
N ALA A 23 22.00 1.08 -11.36
CA ALA A 23 23.47 1.18 -11.33
C ALA A 23 23.98 2.13 -10.22
N GLY A 24 23.61 1.90 -8.96
CA GLY A 24 24.03 2.75 -7.84
C GLY A 24 23.21 2.63 -6.57
N LYS A 25 23.25 3.69 -5.76
CA LYS A 25 22.41 3.83 -4.55
C LYS A 25 21.08 4.54 -4.84
N ASN A 26 21.05 5.41 -5.84
CA ASN A 26 19.91 6.25 -6.19
C ASN A 26 19.60 6.09 -7.68
N LEU A 27 18.31 6.12 -8.04
CA LEU A 27 17.83 6.10 -9.41
C LEU A 27 16.87 7.28 -9.63
N LEU A 28 17.14 8.10 -10.65
CA LEU A 28 16.24 9.17 -11.07
C LEU A 28 15.59 8.78 -12.39
N ILE A 29 14.25 8.77 -12.41
CA ILE A 29 13.45 8.44 -13.59
C ILE A 29 12.69 9.69 -14.01
N TYR A 30 12.94 10.16 -15.24
CA TYR A 30 12.34 11.36 -15.80
C TYR A 30 11.99 11.14 -17.27
N GLY A 31 11.13 12.00 -17.83
CA GLY A 31 10.67 11.88 -19.21
C GLY A 31 9.34 12.59 -19.45
N ASN A 32 8.89 12.63 -20.70
CA ASN A 32 7.68 13.33 -21.12
C ASN A 32 6.39 12.75 -20.51
N ASN A 33 5.30 13.53 -20.52
CA ASN A 33 3.99 13.02 -20.12
C ASN A 33 3.61 11.81 -20.99
N GLY A 34 3.08 10.76 -20.34
CA GLY A 34 2.77 9.49 -21.02
C GLY A 34 3.94 8.50 -21.15
N SER A 35 5.17 8.86 -20.77
CA SER A 35 6.36 7.98 -20.92
C SER A 35 6.42 6.76 -19.97
N GLY A 36 5.35 6.46 -19.23
CA GLY A 36 5.30 5.28 -18.33
C GLY A 36 5.89 5.47 -16.92
N LYS A 37 6.33 6.68 -16.52
CA LYS A 37 6.88 6.94 -15.16
C LYS A 37 5.93 6.47 -14.04
N SER A 38 4.66 6.87 -14.11
CA SER A 38 3.64 6.48 -13.12
C SER A 38 3.29 4.98 -13.20
N SER A 39 3.43 4.37 -14.38
CA SER A 39 3.27 2.92 -14.53
C SER A 39 4.38 2.15 -13.82
N LEU A 40 5.62 2.63 -13.89
CA LEU A 40 6.75 2.02 -13.17
C LEU A 40 6.65 2.22 -11.66
N TYR A 41 6.25 3.41 -11.21
CA TYR A 41 5.92 3.64 -9.80
C TYR A 41 4.88 2.62 -9.31
N HIS A 42 3.80 2.46 -10.08
CA HIS A 42 2.74 1.52 -9.73
C HIS A 42 3.19 0.06 -9.77
N ALA A 43 4.09 -0.30 -10.70
CA ALA A 43 4.67 -1.64 -10.79
C ALA A 43 5.40 -2.00 -9.48
N LEU A 44 6.26 -1.11 -8.99
CA LEU A 44 7.00 -1.30 -7.74
C LEU A 44 6.07 -1.34 -6.53
N TYR A 45 5.10 -0.43 -6.50
CA TYR A 45 4.09 -0.38 -5.46
C TYR A 45 3.30 -1.69 -5.38
N GLN A 46 2.75 -2.18 -6.50
CA GLN A 46 2.01 -3.44 -6.51
C GLN A 46 2.88 -4.64 -6.15
N LEU A 47 4.12 -4.69 -6.64
CA LEU A 47 5.03 -5.78 -6.31
C LEU A 47 5.27 -5.84 -4.79
N LEU A 48 5.52 -4.70 -4.13
CA LEU A 48 5.73 -4.68 -2.69
C LEU A 48 4.43 -4.98 -1.92
N GLN A 49 3.30 -4.42 -2.34
CA GLN A 49 2.01 -4.70 -1.70
C GLN A 49 1.57 -6.16 -1.84
N SER A 50 1.91 -6.81 -2.96
CA SER A 50 1.53 -8.20 -3.22
C SER A 50 2.09 -9.19 -2.19
N SER A 51 3.10 -8.81 -1.42
CA SER A 51 3.61 -9.61 -0.32
C SER A 51 2.58 -9.84 0.80
N ASN A 52 1.57 -8.98 0.89
CA ASN A 52 0.52 -9.02 1.91
C ASN A 52 -0.79 -9.61 1.38
N TYR A 53 -0.87 -9.92 0.09
CA TYR A 53 -2.12 -10.40 -0.51
C TYR A 53 -2.34 -11.88 -0.23
N ASP A 54 -3.60 -12.22 0.02
CA ASP A 54 -4.06 -13.61 -0.05
C ASP A 54 -4.22 -14.06 -1.54
N PRO A 55 -4.41 -15.37 -1.80
CA PRO A 55 -4.55 -15.88 -3.17
C PRO A 55 -5.71 -15.27 -3.96
N ASP A 56 -6.83 -14.95 -3.32
CA ASP A 56 -8.02 -14.42 -3.98
C ASP A 56 -7.81 -12.96 -4.40
N GLN A 57 -7.19 -12.16 -3.53
CA GLN A 57 -6.74 -10.79 -3.82
C GLN A 57 -5.76 -10.77 -4.99
N LEU A 58 -4.80 -11.70 -5.00
CA LEU A 58 -3.84 -11.84 -6.08
C LEU A 58 -4.53 -12.18 -7.41
N ALA A 59 -5.44 -13.15 -7.42
CA ALA A 59 -6.20 -13.51 -8.61
C ALA A 59 -7.04 -12.34 -9.14
N ALA A 60 -7.67 -11.57 -8.25
CA ALA A 60 -8.44 -10.38 -8.62
C ALA A 60 -7.61 -9.34 -9.36
N HIS A 61 -6.34 -9.13 -8.98
CA HIS A 61 -5.44 -8.16 -9.62
C HIS A 61 -5.02 -8.51 -11.05
N PHE A 62 -5.16 -9.77 -11.44
CA PHE A 62 -4.88 -10.25 -12.79
C PHE A 62 -6.14 -10.62 -13.58
N SER A 63 -7.32 -10.43 -12.99
CA SER A 63 -8.58 -10.55 -13.71
C SER A 63 -8.72 -9.44 -14.76
N ASP A 64 -9.45 -9.71 -15.84
CA ASP A 64 -9.65 -8.76 -16.95
C ASP A 64 -10.29 -7.42 -16.51
N GLN A 65 -10.85 -7.34 -15.30
CA GLN A 65 -11.46 -6.13 -14.75
C GLN A 65 -10.47 -5.18 -14.04
N GLN A 66 -9.26 -5.62 -13.69
CA GLN A 66 -8.28 -4.86 -12.89
C GLN A 66 -7.01 -4.54 -13.68
N LEU A 67 -7.15 -3.82 -14.80
CA LEU A 67 -6.29 -2.83 -15.51
C LEU A 67 -4.73 -2.77 -15.35
N ASN A 68 -4.05 -3.76 -14.77
CA ASN A 68 -2.59 -3.75 -14.65
C ASN A 68 -1.88 -4.29 -15.90
N ARG A 69 -2.62 -4.92 -16.82
CA ARG A 69 -2.12 -5.36 -18.12
C ARG A 69 -2.00 -4.19 -19.11
N ASN A 70 -1.01 -4.25 -19.98
CA ASN A 70 -0.97 -3.35 -21.15
C ASN A 70 -2.12 -3.68 -22.10
N LEU A 71 -2.89 -2.66 -22.53
CA LEU A 71 -4.06 -2.84 -23.39
C LEU A 71 -3.72 -3.44 -24.77
N PHE A 72 -2.49 -3.24 -25.22
CA PHE A 72 -1.98 -3.66 -26.53
C PHE A 72 -1.06 -4.88 -26.45
N ALA A 73 -1.03 -5.58 -25.32
CA ALA A 73 -0.30 -6.83 -25.15
C ALA A 73 -0.84 -7.91 -26.11
N ALA A 74 0.07 -8.66 -26.74
CA ALA A 74 -0.30 -9.75 -27.65
C ALA A 74 -0.70 -11.03 -26.91
N ASP A 75 -0.25 -11.18 -25.65
CA ASP A 75 -0.51 -12.31 -24.79
C ASP A 75 -0.79 -11.87 -23.33
N ASN A 76 -1.05 -12.84 -22.47
CA ASN A 76 -1.35 -12.62 -21.06
C ASN A 76 -0.12 -12.71 -20.14
N SER A 77 1.10 -12.75 -20.68
CA SER A 77 2.33 -12.89 -19.89
C SER A 77 2.75 -11.54 -19.27
N SER A 78 1.96 -11.06 -18.30
CA SER A 78 2.26 -9.83 -17.56
C SER A 78 3.07 -10.15 -16.31
N TYR A 79 4.16 -9.41 -16.11
CA TYR A 79 4.93 -9.50 -14.88
C TYR A 79 5.58 -8.18 -14.50
N VAL A 80 5.83 -8.06 -13.19
CA VAL A 80 6.80 -7.14 -12.61
C VAL A 80 7.78 -7.99 -11.80
N ARG A 81 9.08 -7.77 -11.97
CA ARG A 81 10.13 -8.42 -11.22
C ARG A 81 11.09 -7.41 -10.64
N LEU A 82 11.50 -7.67 -9.41
CA LEU A 82 12.51 -6.93 -8.69
C LEU A 82 13.65 -7.87 -8.37
N VAL A 83 14.84 -7.59 -8.89
CA VAL A 83 16.04 -8.34 -8.56
C VAL A 83 16.82 -7.54 -7.53
N ALA A 84 17.05 -8.14 -6.36
CA ALA A 84 17.76 -7.49 -5.28
C ALA A 84 18.75 -8.44 -4.61
N GLY A 85 19.81 -7.87 -4.03
CA GLY A 85 20.89 -8.60 -3.38
C GLY A 85 22.25 -8.04 -3.73
N THR A 86 23.27 -8.87 -3.59
CA THR A 86 24.65 -8.58 -4.03
C THR A 86 25.02 -9.52 -5.17
N ALA A 87 25.97 -9.12 -6.01
CA ALA A 87 26.46 -9.96 -7.10
C ALA A 87 26.81 -11.37 -6.57
N GLY A 88 26.22 -12.42 -7.16
CA GLY A 88 26.38 -13.81 -6.75
C GLY A 88 25.41 -14.32 -5.67
N ALA A 89 24.58 -13.46 -5.10
CA ALA A 89 23.53 -13.80 -4.13
C ALA A 89 22.28 -12.93 -4.36
N GLU A 90 21.76 -12.97 -5.60
CA GLU A 90 20.58 -12.22 -6.01
C GLU A 90 19.30 -13.03 -5.78
N THR A 91 18.26 -12.34 -5.35
CA THR A 91 16.90 -12.87 -5.20
C THR A 91 15.97 -12.12 -6.14
N THR A 92 15.11 -12.85 -6.84
CA THR A 92 14.09 -12.28 -7.73
C THR A 92 12.74 -12.35 -7.05
N TYR A 93 12.16 -11.20 -6.76
CA TYR A 93 10.79 -11.05 -6.30
C TYR A 93 9.89 -10.81 -7.52
N THR A 94 8.77 -11.50 -7.61
CA THR A 94 7.91 -11.51 -8.79
C THR A 94 6.46 -11.19 -8.42
N PHE A 95 5.81 -10.39 -9.25
CA PHE A 95 4.38 -10.18 -9.28
C PHE A 95 3.88 -10.50 -10.68
N ALA A 96 3.32 -11.70 -10.85
CA ALA A 96 2.81 -12.22 -12.12
C ALA A 96 1.70 -13.26 -11.88
N VAL A 97 0.92 -13.55 -12.93
CA VAL A 97 -0.10 -14.61 -12.92
C VAL A 97 0.51 -15.97 -12.60
N ASP A 98 1.62 -16.29 -13.27
CA ASP A 98 2.18 -17.65 -13.29
C ASP A 98 3.33 -17.86 -12.28
N GLY A 99 3.38 -17.01 -11.26
CA GLY A 99 4.42 -17.06 -10.23
C GLY A 99 4.55 -15.73 -9.51
N ASN A 100 4.26 -15.73 -8.21
CA ASN A 100 4.34 -14.55 -7.38
C ASN A 100 5.12 -14.85 -6.09
N THR A 101 5.67 -13.80 -5.49
CA THR A 101 6.45 -13.86 -4.24
C THR A 101 5.59 -13.40 -3.06
N ALA A 102 4.29 -13.69 -3.08
CA ALA A 102 3.37 -13.39 -1.99
C ALA A 102 3.79 -14.09 -0.70
N GLY A 103 3.52 -13.47 0.45
CA GLY A 103 3.91 -14.00 1.76
C GLY A 103 5.42 -13.97 2.04
N ASN A 104 6.26 -13.48 1.13
CA ASN A 104 7.70 -13.41 1.37
C ASN A 104 8.03 -12.35 2.43
N ARG A 105 8.73 -12.76 3.49
CA ARG A 105 9.02 -11.90 4.64
C ARG A 105 9.89 -10.69 4.31
N ASP A 106 10.90 -10.85 3.45
CA ASP A 106 11.78 -9.73 3.05
C ASP A 106 11.00 -8.70 2.24
N LEU A 107 10.09 -9.16 1.38
CA LEU A 107 9.23 -8.29 0.59
C LEU A 107 8.23 -7.54 1.46
N GLN A 108 7.67 -8.20 2.49
CA GLN A 108 6.82 -7.58 3.50
C GLN A 108 7.56 -6.50 4.30
N LEU A 109 8.79 -6.80 4.73
CA LEU A 109 9.64 -5.83 5.42
C LEU A 109 9.97 -4.64 4.52
N ALA A 110 10.28 -4.90 3.25
CA ALA A 110 10.54 -3.86 2.28
C ALA A 110 9.30 -2.99 2.03
N ASN A 111 8.11 -3.59 1.93
CA ASN A 111 6.85 -2.86 1.80
C ASN A 111 6.60 -1.94 3.02
N GLN A 112 6.81 -2.47 4.24
CA GLN A 112 6.66 -1.70 5.48
C GLN A 112 7.68 -0.55 5.61
N ALA A 113 8.87 -0.70 5.02
CA ALA A 113 9.93 0.31 5.05
C ALA A 113 9.90 1.26 3.84
N SER A 114 9.00 1.04 2.87
CA SER A 114 8.94 1.84 1.66
C SER A 114 7.94 2.99 1.81
N ASP A 115 8.44 4.22 1.77
CA ASP A 115 7.60 5.41 1.75
C ASP A 115 7.17 5.74 0.32
N PHE A 116 6.05 5.15 -0.09
CA PHE A 116 5.41 5.45 -1.39
C PHE A 116 4.66 6.78 -1.34
N MET A 117 5.38 7.87 -1.59
CA MET A 117 4.78 9.19 -1.73
C MET A 117 4.36 9.44 -3.18
N ASN A 118 3.07 9.71 -3.38
CA ASN A 118 2.52 10.12 -4.67
C ASN A 118 2.07 11.60 -4.63
N TYR A 119 1.80 12.17 -5.81
CA TYR A 119 1.36 13.57 -5.89
C TYR A 119 0.01 13.84 -5.21
N ARG A 120 -0.87 12.82 -5.07
CA ARG A 120 -2.17 12.98 -4.41
C ARG A 120 -2.01 13.14 -2.91
N LEU A 121 -1.11 12.37 -2.29
CA LEU A 121 -0.72 12.55 -0.89
C LEU A 121 -0.19 13.97 -0.68
N LEU A 122 0.77 14.40 -1.50
CA LEU A 122 1.33 15.76 -1.41
C LEU A 122 0.25 16.82 -1.64
N ALA A 123 -0.55 16.69 -2.70
CA ALA A 123 -1.62 17.63 -3.01
C ALA A 123 -2.64 17.71 -1.88
N GLY A 124 -3.04 16.58 -1.30
CA GLY A 124 -3.95 16.51 -0.15
C GLY A 124 -3.42 17.31 1.04
N VAL A 125 -2.13 17.15 1.34
CA VAL A 125 -1.45 17.95 2.38
C VAL A 125 -1.35 19.43 1.98
N TYR A 126 -1.13 19.78 0.71
CA TYR A 126 -1.06 21.17 0.26
C TYR A 126 -2.42 21.88 0.20
N THR A 127 -3.51 21.17 -0.10
CA THR A 127 -4.88 21.71 -0.05
C THR A 127 -5.41 21.91 1.37
N PHE A 128 -4.63 21.54 2.38
CA PHE A 128 -4.87 21.89 3.77
C PHE A 128 -4.97 23.42 3.90
N SER A 129 -6.15 23.90 4.24
CA SER A 129 -6.34 25.27 4.73
C SER A 129 -6.64 25.21 6.22
N ALA A 130 -6.09 26.14 7.00
CA ALA A 130 -6.24 26.18 8.46
C ALA A 130 -7.71 26.28 8.95
N ALA A 131 -8.68 26.48 8.04
CA ALA A 131 -10.11 26.59 8.36
C ALA A 131 -10.83 25.22 8.45
N GLN A 132 -10.28 24.14 7.89
CA GLN A 132 -10.82 22.78 7.97
C GLN A 132 -9.67 21.80 8.24
N ALA A 133 -9.28 21.70 9.50
CA ALA A 133 -8.15 20.89 9.95
C ALA A 133 -8.55 19.43 10.18
N ASP A 134 -9.05 18.74 9.15
CA ASP A 134 -9.30 17.31 9.22
C ASP A 134 -8.45 16.55 8.20
N LEU A 135 -7.36 15.95 8.67
CA LEU A 135 -6.49 15.08 7.88
C LEU A 135 -6.98 13.64 7.88
N PHE A 136 -8.00 13.29 8.67
CA PHE A 136 -8.43 11.92 8.82
C PHE A 136 -8.88 11.25 7.50
N PRO A 137 -9.53 11.95 6.55
CA PRO A 137 -9.82 11.39 5.22
C PRO A 137 -8.55 10.94 4.47
N LEU A 138 -7.45 11.68 4.61
CA LEU A 138 -6.16 11.31 4.04
C LEU A 138 -5.57 10.08 4.75
N PHE A 139 -5.75 9.98 6.07
CA PHE A 139 -5.35 8.80 6.84
C PHE A 139 -6.07 7.54 6.37
N GLN A 140 -7.38 7.64 6.17
CA GLN A 140 -8.20 6.52 5.71
C GLN A 140 -7.74 5.94 4.37
N THR A 141 -7.26 6.78 3.45
CA THR A 141 -6.86 6.32 2.11
C THR A 141 -5.38 6.01 1.97
N GLU A 142 -4.51 6.79 2.62
CA GLU A 142 -3.06 6.73 2.39
C GLU A 142 -2.28 6.04 3.52
N PHE A 143 -2.86 5.85 4.71
CA PHE A 143 -2.13 5.33 5.87
C PHE A 143 -2.75 4.07 6.48
N LEU A 144 -4.03 4.13 6.90
CA LEU A 144 -4.71 3.03 7.58
C LEU A 144 -4.71 1.70 6.81
N PRO A 145 -4.77 1.67 5.46
CA PRO A 145 -4.71 0.41 4.70
C PRO A 145 -3.38 -0.33 4.84
N TYR A 146 -2.31 0.38 5.18
CA TYR A 146 -0.95 -0.16 5.25
C TYR A 146 -0.45 -0.38 6.67
N TRP A 147 -1.14 0.18 7.67
CA TRP A 147 -0.83 -0.09 9.07
C TRP A 147 -1.53 -1.35 9.52
N THR A 148 -0.76 -2.29 10.04
CA THR A 148 -1.27 -3.55 10.60
C THR A 148 -1.21 -3.48 12.12
N ASP A 149 -2.31 -3.83 12.78
CA ASP A 149 -2.28 -4.12 14.20
C ASP A 149 -1.75 -5.54 14.40
N LEU A 150 -0.56 -5.66 14.97
CA LEU A 150 0.12 -6.94 15.17
C LEU A 150 -0.65 -7.87 16.13
N ALA A 151 -1.43 -7.31 17.05
CA ALA A 151 -2.21 -8.09 18.00
C ALA A 151 -3.43 -8.76 17.34
N ARG A 152 -4.12 -8.04 16.44
CA ARG A 152 -5.31 -8.54 15.73
C ARG A 152 -5.00 -9.21 14.40
N GLY A 153 -3.84 -8.94 13.80
CA GLY A 153 -3.48 -9.43 12.47
C GLY A 153 -4.28 -8.80 11.32
N ILE A 154 -4.96 -7.67 11.56
CA ILE A 154 -5.76 -6.94 10.57
C ILE A 154 -5.16 -5.54 10.32
N THR A 155 -5.55 -4.93 9.19
CA THR A 155 -5.19 -3.54 8.91
C THR A 155 -6.02 -2.56 9.73
N TYR A 156 -5.51 -1.36 9.96
CA TYR A 156 -6.25 -0.30 10.63
C TYR A 156 -7.45 0.14 9.78
N ALA A 157 -7.37 0.04 8.45
CA ALA A 157 -8.51 0.30 7.57
C ALA A 157 -9.65 -0.70 7.79
N THR A 158 -9.33 -2.00 7.90
CA THR A 158 -10.31 -3.04 8.20
C THR A 158 -10.95 -2.80 9.57
N TRP A 159 -10.13 -2.53 10.59
CA TRP A 159 -10.64 -2.22 11.93
C TRP A 159 -11.56 -0.99 11.92
N TYR A 160 -11.17 0.07 11.21
CA TYR A 160 -11.99 1.27 11.08
C TYR A 160 -13.33 1.00 10.33
N GLN A 161 -13.32 0.19 9.27
CA GLN A 161 -14.55 -0.22 8.57
C GLN A 161 -15.49 -1.02 9.47
N GLU A 162 -14.96 -1.92 10.31
CA GLU A 162 -15.77 -2.63 11.30
C GLU A 162 -16.45 -1.65 12.27
N LEU A 163 -15.71 -0.67 12.78
CA LEU A 163 -16.25 0.36 13.68
C LEU A 163 -17.34 1.21 13.00
N GLU A 164 -17.16 1.61 11.74
CA GLU A 164 -18.19 2.32 10.98
C GLU A 164 -19.45 1.48 10.80
N ASN A 165 -19.29 0.19 10.53
CA ASN A 165 -20.43 -0.73 10.40
C ASN A 165 -21.17 -0.87 11.74
N ASP A 166 -20.45 -1.01 12.84
CA ASP A 166 -21.06 -1.08 14.17
C ASP A 166 -21.81 0.20 14.54
N ALA A 167 -21.21 1.36 14.28
CA ALA A 167 -21.86 2.66 14.49
C ALA A 167 -23.13 2.81 13.66
N ARG A 168 -23.08 2.41 12.38
CA ARG A 168 -24.26 2.43 11.50
C ARG A 168 -25.37 1.49 11.97
N GLN A 169 -25.02 0.30 12.47
CA GLN A 169 -26.01 -0.63 13.05
C GLN A 169 -26.69 -0.01 14.28
N LEU A 170 -25.93 0.65 15.17
CA LEU A 170 -26.49 1.34 16.33
C LEU A 170 -27.48 2.46 15.96
N GLU A 171 -27.23 3.18 14.86
CA GLU A 171 -28.15 4.20 14.35
C GLU A 171 -29.46 3.60 13.83
N LEU A 172 -29.40 2.45 13.15
CA LEU A 172 -30.58 1.72 12.66
C LEU A 172 -31.39 1.12 13.82
N ASP A 173 -30.70 0.62 14.85
CA ASP A 173 -31.29 -0.01 16.04
C ASP A 173 -31.83 0.99 17.08
N ARG A 174 -31.87 2.29 16.78
CA ARG A 174 -32.40 3.36 17.67
C ARG A 174 -33.76 3.07 18.33
N VAL A 175 -34.55 2.16 17.75
CA VAL A 175 -35.84 1.70 18.29
C VAL A 175 -35.68 0.81 19.53
N ARG A 176 -34.57 0.08 19.68
CA ARG A 176 -34.26 -0.80 20.82
C ARG A 176 -33.03 -0.27 21.57
N ARG A 177 -33.24 0.64 22.52
CA ARG A 177 -32.15 1.21 23.35
C ARG A 177 -31.45 0.14 24.19
N ASN A 178 -30.41 -0.48 23.64
CA ASN A 178 -29.55 -1.38 24.39
C ASN A 178 -28.27 -0.64 24.81
N ALA A 179 -28.30 -0.03 25.99
CA ALA A 179 -27.18 0.73 26.56
C ALA A 179 -25.87 -0.09 26.73
N ARG A 180 -25.95 -1.42 26.62
CA ARG A 180 -24.77 -2.29 26.58
C ARG A 180 -24.06 -2.22 25.23
N GLN A 181 -24.79 -2.32 24.12
CA GLN A 181 -24.20 -2.29 22.78
C GLN A 181 -23.52 -0.95 22.48
N TYR A 182 -24.11 0.17 22.91
CA TYR A 182 -23.49 1.49 22.81
C TYR A 182 -22.14 1.55 23.55
N ARG A 183 -22.09 1.04 24.79
CA ARG A 183 -20.84 0.98 25.56
C ARG A 183 -19.78 0.09 24.91
N GLU A 184 -20.17 -1.07 24.38
CA GLU A 184 -19.25 -1.97 23.69
C GLU A 184 -18.62 -1.31 22.45
N VAL A 185 -19.40 -0.53 21.68
CA VAL A 185 -18.86 0.22 20.53
C VAL A 185 -17.97 1.38 20.99
N GLU A 186 -18.37 2.14 22.02
CA GLU A 186 -17.53 3.22 22.59
C GLU A 186 -16.17 2.69 23.08
N GLU A 187 -16.14 1.53 23.73
CA GLU A 187 -14.90 0.87 24.18
C GLU A 187 -14.01 0.49 22.99
N ARG A 188 -14.60 -0.04 21.90
CA ARG A 188 -13.84 -0.39 20.69
C ARG A 188 -13.30 0.85 19.97
N VAL A 189 -14.05 1.94 19.92
CA VAL A 189 -13.59 3.23 19.37
C VAL A 189 -12.45 3.79 20.22
N ALA A 190 -12.55 3.73 21.55
CA ALA A 190 -11.49 4.17 22.45
C ALA A 190 -10.21 3.34 22.27
N ALA A 191 -10.33 2.03 22.10
CA ALA A 191 -9.20 1.14 21.82
C ALA A 191 -8.52 1.49 20.49
N PHE A 192 -9.29 1.76 19.42
CA PHE A 192 -8.75 2.20 18.14
C PHE A 192 -8.01 3.53 18.25
N ASN A 193 -8.62 4.52 18.91
CA ASN A 193 -8.01 5.84 19.08
C ASN A 193 -6.71 5.78 19.90
N THR A 194 -6.68 4.94 20.94
CA THR A 194 -5.48 4.72 21.77
C THR A 194 -4.35 4.16 20.91
N GLU A 195 -4.63 3.15 20.12
CA GLU A 195 -3.65 2.47 19.28
C GLU A 195 -3.18 3.35 18.11
N LEU A 196 -4.11 4.08 17.48
CA LEU A 196 -3.80 5.10 16.47
C LEU A 196 -2.88 6.19 17.02
N THR A 197 -3.18 6.69 18.22
CA THR A 197 -2.35 7.71 18.90
C THR A 197 -0.97 7.16 19.19
N ARG A 198 -0.88 5.94 19.73
CA ARG A 198 0.39 5.26 19.99
C ARG A 198 1.22 5.14 18.72
N ARG A 199 0.60 4.71 17.62
CA ARG A 199 1.27 4.55 16.33
C ARG A 199 1.80 5.87 15.77
N ILE A 200 1.03 6.96 15.89
CA ILE A 200 1.46 8.30 15.47
C ILE A 200 2.63 8.79 16.35
N LEU A 201 2.59 8.55 17.66
CA LEU A 201 3.67 8.93 18.58
C LEU A 201 4.96 8.16 18.28
N ASP A 202 4.87 6.85 18.03
CA ASP A 202 6.01 6.00 17.64
C ASP A 202 6.69 6.53 16.35
N LEU A 203 5.95 7.17 15.44
CA LEU A 203 6.50 7.78 14.23
C LEU A 203 7.19 9.13 14.49
N ASN A 204 6.73 9.89 15.48
CA ASN A 204 7.28 11.21 15.78
C ASN A 204 8.64 11.15 16.47
N GLU A 205 8.89 10.11 17.28
CA GLU A 205 10.12 9.99 18.06
C GLU A 205 11.39 9.89 17.17
N PRO A 206 11.42 9.06 16.10
CA PRO A 206 12.53 9.01 15.16
C PRO A 206 12.64 10.26 14.26
N CYS A 207 11.50 10.81 13.82
CA CYS A 207 11.49 11.99 12.93
C CYS A 207 12.10 13.22 13.61
N ASN A 208 11.85 13.41 14.91
CA ASN A 208 12.43 14.51 15.68
C ASN A 208 13.94 14.38 15.91
N LEU A 209 14.50 13.16 15.80
CA LEU A 209 15.95 12.94 15.83
C LEU A 209 16.62 13.24 14.48
N TYR A 210 15.91 13.05 13.36
CA TYR A 210 16.42 13.31 12.01
C TYR A 210 16.29 14.78 11.56
N LEU A 211 15.39 15.56 12.17
CA LEU A 211 15.15 16.97 11.86
C LEU A 211 15.94 17.95 12.76
N ARG A 212 16.83 17.45 13.61
CA ARG A 212 17.81 18.24 14.37
C ARG A 212 19.18 18.14 13.72
#